data_AF-A0A497N162-F1
#
_entry.id   AF-A0A497N162-F1
#
_cell.length_a   1.000
_cell.length_b   1.000
_cell.length_c   1.000
_cell.angle_alpha   90.00
_cell.angle_beta   90.00
_cell.angle_gamma   90.00
#
_symmetry.space_group_name_H-M   'P 1'
#
loop_
_entity.id
_entity.type
_entity.pdbx_description
1 polymer ?
#
loop_
_entity_poly.entity_id
_entity_poly.type
_entity_poly.pdbx_seq_one_letter_code
_entity_poly.pdbx_strand_id
1 'polypeptide(L)'
;MKDMIEWNYASIVKRGLIKPETKHTDFIMKLEEEVQELIYAVNHEPSEVPEELADVILVCFNYAKHYHIDIEKELLYKIGKNEQRED
;
A
#
# COMPACT_ATOMS: atom_id res chain seq x y z
N MET A 1 -0.20 -6.96 12.16
CA MET A 1 0.08 -6.28 10.87
C MET A 1 1.48 -6.62 10.34
N LYS A 2 2.50 -6.62 11.20
CA LYS A 2 3.91 -6.89 10.83
C LYS A 2 4.11 -8.17 9.99
N ASP A 3 3.63 -9.33 10.45
CA ASP A 3 3.85 -10.59 9.73
C ASP A 3 3.28 -10.60 8.31
N MET A 4 2.09 -9.99 8.12
CA MET A 4 1.47 -9.83 6.80
C MET A 4 2.30 -8.90 5.90
N ILE A 5 2.81 -7.79 6.44
CA ILE A 5 3.67 -6.85 5.70
C ILE A 5 4.98 -7.54 5.30
N GLU A 6 5.62 -8.28 6.20
CA GLU A 6 6.84 -9.04 5.89
C GLU A 6 6.58 -10.10 4.81
N TRP A 7 5.49 -10.86 4.94
CA TRP A 7 5.15 -11.91 3.99
C TRP A 7 4.87 -11.34 2.59
N ASN A 8 4.06 -10.28 2.51
CA ASN A 8 3.80 -9.57 1.26
C ASN A 8 5.10 -9.06 0.64
N TYR A 9 5.90 -8.29 1.40
CA TYR A 9 7.15 -7.72 0.91
C TYR A 9 8.13 -8.79 0.41
N ALA A 10 8.30 -9.89 1.16
CA ALA A 10 9.14 -11.01 0.75
C ALA A 10 8.65 -11.65 -0.57
N SER A 11 7.34 -11.75 -0.77
CA SER A 11 6.76 -12.29 -2.01
C SER A 11 7.07 -11.40 -3.22
N ILE A 12 7.01 -10.07 -3.07
CA ILE A 12 7.27 -9.11 -4.13
C ILE A 12 8.77 -9.01 -4.46
N VAL A 13 9.63 -9.06 -3.44
CA VAL A 13 11.09 -9.16 -3.62
C VAL A 13 11.46 -10.45 -4.35
N LYS A 14 10.85 -11.59 -3.99
CA LYS A 14 11.06 -12.88 -4.68
C LYS A 14 10.67 -12.83 -6.17
N ARG A 15 9.67 -12.01 -6.53
CA ARG A 15 9.25 -11.77 -7.92
C ARG A 15 10.19 -10.80 -8.67
N GLY A 16 11.16 -10.19 -7.99
CA GLY A 16 12.11 -9.24 -8.58
C GLY A 16 11.53 -7.86 -8.87
N LEU A 17 10.33 -7.56 -8.35
CA LEU A 17 9.63 -6.29 -8.57
C LEU A 17 10.10 -5.20 -7.61
N ILE A 18 10.62 -5.58 -6.43
CA ILE A 18 11.32 -4.69 -5.51
C ILE A 18 12.76 -5.17 -5.37
N LYS A 19 13.69 -4.23 -5.43
CA LYS A 19 15.13 -4.43 -5.28
C LYS A 19 15.69 -3.41 -4.28
N PRO A 20 16.90 -3.61 -3.72
CA PRO A 20 17.50 -2.63 -2.79
C PRO A 20 17.60 -1.20 -3.35
N GLU A 21 17.70 -1.05 -4.67
CA GLU A 21 17.77 0.23 -5.37
C GLU A 21 16.41 0.84 -5.76
N THR A 22 15.29 0.19 -5.46
CA THR A 22 13.94 0.71 -5.73
C THR A 22 13.74 2.05 -5.02
N LYS A 23 13.22 3.03 -5.74
CA LYS A 23 13.07 4.41 -5.28
C LYS A 23 11.66 4.70 -4.80
N HIS A 24 11.51 5.75 -4.01
CA HIS A 24 10.21 6.32 -3.63
C HIS A 24 9.30 6.51 -4.85
N THR A 25 9.83 7.02 -5.96
CA THR A 25 9.09 7.23 -7.21
C THR A 25 8.55 5.94 -7.82
N ASP A 26 9.25 4.82 -7.68
CA ASP A 26 8.80 3.53 -8.22
C ASP A 26 7.58 3.03 -7.45
N PHE A 27 7.55 3.23 -6.12
CA PHE A 27 6.37 2.95 -5.30
C PHE A 27 5.19 3.87 -5.62
N ILE A 28 5.45 5.15 -5.90
CA ILE A 28 4.39 6.10 -6.30
C ILE A 28 3.81 5.72 -7.67
N MET A 29 4.64 5.35 -8.64
CA MET A 29 4.17 4.86 -9.94
C MET A 29 3.33 3.60 -9.80
N LYS A 30 3.77 2.62 -8.99
CA LYS A 30 2.98 1.41 -8.76
C LYS A 30 1.68 1.72 -8.02
N LEU A 31 1.69 2.64 -7.05
CA LEU A 31 0.48 3.07 -6.37
C LEU A 31 -0.52 3.75 -7.32
N GLU A 32 -0.03 4.53 -8.30
CA GLU A 32 -0.87 5.12 -9.33
C GLU A 32 -1.52 4.05 -10.21
N GLU A 33 -0.78 3.01 -10.60
CA GLU A 33 -1.26 1.84 -11.35
C GLU A 33 -2.42 1.14 -10.61
N GLU A 34 -2.22 0.73 -9.34
CA GLU A 34 -3.27 0.05 -8.55
C GLU A 34 -4.51 0.95 -8.35
N VAL A 35 -4.32 2.26 -8.22
CA VAL A 35 -5.45 3.19 -8.12
C VAL A 35 -6.23 3.27 -9.43
N GLN A 36 -5.57 3.19 -10.59
CA GLN A 36 -6.27 3.10 -11.87
C GLN A 36 -7.05 1.79 -12.01
N GLU A 37 -6.49 0.67 -11.55
CA GLU A 37 -7.16 -0.64 -11.52
C GLU A 37 -8.39 -0.60 -10.59
N LEU A 38 -8.26 -0.03 -9.39
CA LEU A 38 -9.40 0.19 -8.49
C LEU A 38 -10.47 1.10 -9.10
N ILE A 39 -10.10 2.20 -9.78
CA ILE A 39 -11.04 3.06 -10.49
C ILE A 39 -11.77 2.28 -11.58
N TYR A 40 -11.06 1.42 -12.31
CA TYR A 40 -11.66 0.58 -13.33
C TYR A 40 -12.67 -0.39 -12.72
N ALA A 41 -12.29 -1.11 -11.66
CA ALA A 41 -13.16 -2.05 -10.95
C ALA A 41 -14.43 -1.39 -10.41
N VAL A 42 -14.32 -0.19 -9.82
CA VAL A 42 -15.49 0.57 -9.34
C VAL A 42 -16.51 0.86 -10.47
N ASN A 43 -16.03 1.12 -11.68
CA ASN A 43 -16.88 1.51 -12.81
C ASN A 43 -17.37 0.34 -13.67
N HIS A 44 -16.60 -0.75 -13.74
CA HIS A 44 -16.84 -1.83 -14.71
C HIS A 44 -16.94 -3.22 -14.06
N GLU A 45 -16.18 -3.48 -13.00
CA GLU A 45 -16.07 -4.80 -12.37
C GLU A 45 -16.22 -4.73 -10.84
N PRO A 46 -17.42 -4.41 -10.31
CA PRO A 46 -17.59 -4.17 -8.87
C PRO A 46 -17.23 -5.35 -7.96
N SER A 47 -17.21 -6.57 -8.49
CA SER A 47 -16.75 -7.76 -7.77
C SER A 47 -15.25 -7.78 -7.49
N GLU A 48 -14.44 -7.05 -8.27
CA GLU A 48 -12.98 -6.97 -8.12
C GLU A 48 -12.54 -5.85 -7.17
N VAL A 49 -13.44 -4.92 -6.83
CA VAL A 49 -13.14 -3.78 -5.93
C VAL A 49 -12.43 -4.20 -4.62
N PRO A 50 -12.83 -5.28 -3.92
CA PRO A 50 -12.13 -5.71 -2.71
C PRO A 50 -10.66 -6.13 -2.95
N GLU A 51 -10.37 -6.73 -4.11
CA GLU A 51 -9.03 -7.17 -4.51
C GLU A 51 -8.16 -5.96 -4.85
N GLU A 52 -8.65 -5.08 -5.74
CA GLU A 52 -7.91 -3.89 -6.16
C GLU A 52 -7.66 -2.90 -5.00
N LEU A 53 -8.61 -2.79 -4.06
CA LEU A 53 -8.40 -2.02 -2.84
C LEU A 53 -7.30 -2.63 -1.97
N ALA A 54 -7.23 -3.97 -1.91
CA ALA A 54 -6.17 -4.65 -1.17
C ALA A 54 -4.81 -4.37 -1.82
N ASP A 55 -4.70 -4.38 -3.14
CA ASP A 55 -3.43 -4.12 -3.82
C ASP A 55 -2.91 -2.70 -3.59
N VAL A 56 -3.77 -1.68 -3.61
CA VAL A 56 -3.42 -0.30 -3.20
C VAL A 56 -2.80 -0.27 -1.80
N ILE A 57 -3.41 -0.98 -0.84
CA ILE A 57 -2.95 -1.06 0.55
C ILE A 57 -1.62 -1.82 0.63
N LEU A 58 -1.48 -2.93 -0.09
CA LEU A 58 -0.28 -3.75 -0.11
C LEU A 58 0.92 -3.00 -0.72
N VAL A 59 0.71 -2.15 -1.74
CA VAL A 59 1.75 -1.27 -2.27
C VAL A 59 2.19 -0.25 -1.22
N CYS A 60 1.26 0.36 -0.48
CA CYS A 60 1.60 1.26 0.64
C CYS A 60 2.44 0.54 1.72
N PHE A 61 2.10 -0.71 2.04
CA PHE A 61 2.87 -1.51 3.00
C PHE A 61 4.25 -1.91 2.47
N ASN A 62 4.36 -2.26 1.19
CA ASN A 62 5.65 -2.53 0.56
C ASN A 62 6.55 -1.30 0.62
N TYR A 63 5.98 -0.13 0.33
CA TYR A 63 6.68 1.14 0.39
C TYR A 63 7.18 1.45 1.81
N ALA A 64 6.30 1.35 2.81
CA ALA A 64 6.66 1.55 4.21
C ALA A 64 7.75 0.58 4.66
N LYS A 65 7.62 -0.70 4.32
CA LYS A 65 8.59 -1.74 4.68
C LYS A 65 9.96 -1.48 4.06
N HIS A 66 10.00 -1.11 2.78
CA HIS A 66 11.23 -0.84 2.04
C HIS A 66 12.06 0.27 2.69
N TYR A 67 11.40 1.33 3.17
CA TYR A 67 12.05 2.48 3.81
C TYR A 67 12.03 2.44 5.33
N HIS A 68 11.77 1.27 5.94
CA HIS A 68 11.79 1.08 7.38
C HIS A 68 10.86 2.02 8.17
N ILE A 69 9.71 2.35 7.58
CA ILE A 69 8.68 3.18 8.20
C ILE A 69 7.81 2.30 9.10
N ASP A 70 7.65 2.69 10.36
CA ASP A 70 6.69 2.07 11.29
C ASP A 70 5.26 2.55 10.95
N ILE A 71 4.69 1.97 9.89
CA ILE A 71 3.39 2.40 9.36
C ILE A 71 2.25 2.21 10.36
N GLU A 72 2.33 1.22 11.25
CA GLU A 72 1.33 1.00 12.29
C GLU A 72 1.28 2.20 13.25
N LYS A 73 2.46 2.64 13.71
CA LYS A 73 2.58 3.82 14.56
C LYS A 73 2.07 5.08 13.85
N GLU A 74 2.42 5.29 12.59
CA GLU A 74 1.99 6.47 11.81
C GLU A 74 0.47 6.48 11.59
N LEU A 75 -0.14 5.31 11.32
CA LEU A 75 -1.59 5.17 11.20
C LEU A 75 -2.30 5.49 12.51
N LEU A 76 -1.84 4.92 13.64
CA LEU A 76 -2.40 5.21 14.96
C LEU A 76 -2.28 6.70 15.32
N TYR A 77 -1.13 7.31 15.05
CA TYR A 77 -0.93 8.74 15.23
C TYR A 77 -1.91 9.56 14.39
N LYS A 78 -2.11 9.19 13.12
CA LYS A 78 -3.01 9.89 12.22
C LYS A 78 -4.48 9.75 12.65
N ILE A 79 -4.89 8.58 13.12
CA ILE A 79 -6.22 8.34 13.70
C ILE A 79 -6.47 9.28 14.88
N GLY A 80 -5.55 9.33 15.85
CA GLY A 80 -5.69 10.21 17.02
C GLY A 80 -5.76 11.70 16.65
N LYS A 81 -5.04 12.13 15.59
CA LYS A 81 -5.19 13.49 15.07
C LYS A 81 -6.54 13.74 14.42
N ASN A 82 -7.12 12.75 13.73
CA ASN A 82 -8.39 12.90 13.06
C ASN A 82 -9.57 12.94 14.05
N GLU A 83 -9.49 12.21 15.18
CA GLU A 83 -10.50 12.30 16.26
C GLU A 83 -10.60 13.70 16.88
N GLN A 84 -9.54 14.49 16.78
CA GLN A 84 -9.47 15.87 17.28
C GLN A 84 -9.86 16.91 16.22
N ARG A 85 -10.17 16.49 14.99
CA ARG A 85 -10.59 17.40 13.93
C ARG A 85 -12.09 17.64 14.06
N GLU A 86 -12.42 18.89 14.36
CA GLU A 86 -13.76 19.44 14.11
C GLU A 86 -13.76 19.90 12.64
N ASP A 87 -13.98 18.96 11.71
CA ASP A 87 -14.24 19.30 10.31
C ASP A 87 -15.69 19.83 10.15
#